data_AF-A0A2D4N4E0-F1
#
_entry.id   AF-A0A2D4N4E0-F1
#
_cell.length_a   1.000
_cell.length_b   1.000
_cell.length_c   1.000
_cell.angle_alpha   90.00
_cell.angle_beta   90.00
_cell.angle_gamma   90.00
#
_symmetry.space_group_name_H-M   'P 1'
#
loop_
_entity.id
_entity.type
_entity.pdbx_description
1 polymer ?
#
loop_
_entity_poly.entity_id
_entity_poly.type
_entity_poly.pdbx_seq_one_letter_code
_entity_poly.pdbx_strand_id
1 'polypeptide(L)'
;TEQAEEKMEEEEAMLEKYRQERQEEMFPDEVDTPRDVPARIRFQKFRGLKSFRTSPWDPKENLPRDYAQIFQFQDFSRTKKHVFRQLEKEETDGAQVGWYVTVHLCNVPVSVLESFEQKQEPLVLFTLLPYEQKMSVLNLLVRRHPGYSEPVKSKEDVIVHCGFRRFRASPLYSQHTSADKHKLEKFFHADTAVVASIYAPITFPPASVLLFKQESDGAQNLLATGSLLSVNPNRLVVKRVVLSGHPFKIFS
;
A
#
# COMPACT_ATOMS: atom_id res chain seq x y z
N THR A 1 33.17 13.39 9.31
CA THR A 1 33.89 12.19 8.85
C THR A 1 33.24 10.88 9.32
N GLU A 2 31.94 10.87 9.62
CA GLU A 2 31.08 9.67 9.56
C GLU A 2 29.77 10.12 8.90
N GLN A 3 29.19 11.23 9.39
CA GLN A 3 28.08 11.95 8.75
C GLN A 3 28.33 12.40 7.29
N ALA A 4 29.59 12.53 6.88
CA ALA A 4 29.92 12.87 5.49
C ALA A 4 29.93 11.61 4.60
N GLU A 5 30.30 10.47 5.17
CA GLU A 5 30.30 9.18 4.50
C GLU A 5 28.85 8.68 4.36
N GLU A 6 28.05 8.77 5.42
CA GLU A 6 26.60 8.47 5.39
C GLU A 6 25.87 9.28 4.31
N LYS A 7 26.15 10.59 4.21
CA LYS A 7 25.56 11.44 3.17
C LYS A 7 25.97 11.02 1.76
N MET A 8 27.23 10.64 1.55
CA MET A 8 27.67 10.14 0.24
C MET A 8 27.00 8.82 -0.11
N GLU A 9 26.86 7.89 0.84
CA GLU A 9 26.14 6.63 0.62
C GLU A 9 24.66 6.85 0.30
N GLU A 10 23.99 7.77 1.00
CA GLU A 10 22.60 8.15 0.71
C GLU A 10 22.45 8.76 -0.69
N GLU A 11 23.37 9.66 -1.08
CA GLU A 11 23.39 10.26 -2.41
C GLU A 11 23.63 9.19 -3.51
N GLU A 12 24.56 8.27 -3.30
CA GLU A 12 24.82 7.17 -4.23
C GLU A 12 23.60 6.24 -4.37
N ALA A 13 22.96 5.88 -3.27
CA ALA A 13 21.75 5.06 -3.27
C ALA A 13 20.59 5.77 -3.99
N MET A 14 20.44 7.08 -3.79
CA MET A 14 19.45 7.89 -4.51
C MET A 14 19.77 7.96 -6.01
N LEU A 15 21.03 8.18 -6.40
CA LEU A 15 21.45 8.17 -7.80
C LEU A 15 21.21 6.82 -8.46
N GLU A 16 21.47 5.71 -7.76
CA GLU A 16 21.15 4.37 -8.25
C GLU A 16 19.64 4.18 -8.43
N LYS A 17 18.83 4.68 -7.49
CA LYS A 17 17.37 4.65 -7.57
C LYS A 17 16.84 5.40 -8.80
N TYR A 18 17.39 6.58 -9.10
CA TYR A 18 17.09 7.33 -10.33
C TYR A 18 17.52 6.58 -11.60
N ARG A 19 18.64 5.85 -11.57
CA ARG A 19 19.05 5.00 -12.71
C ARG A 19 18.09 3.83 -12.89
N GLN A 20 17.67 3.18 -11.80
CA GLN A 20 16.73 2.06 -11.81
C GLN A 20 15.34 2.48 -12.31
N GLU A 21 14.83 3.64 -11.90
CA GLU A 21 13.54 4.15 -12.38
C GLU A 21 13.58 4.42 -13.90
N ARG A 22 14.62 5.12 -14.39
CA ARG A 22 14.80 5.38 -15.83
C ARG A 22 14.96 4.09 -16.64
N GLN A 23 15.70 3.11 -16.11
CA GLN A 23 15.84 1.80 -16.75
C GLN A 23 14.51 1.05 -16.83
N GLU A 24 13.71 1.08 -15.76
CA GLU A 24 12.38 0.45 -15.74
C GLU A 24 11.40 1.13 -16.73
N GLU A 25 11.51 2.45 -16.91
CA GLU A 25 10.72 3.17 -17.92
C GLU A 25 11.11 2.81 -19.35
N MET A 26 12.40 2.68 -19.64
CA MET A 26 12.90 2.28 -20.97
C MET A 26 12.69 0.80 -21.26
N PHE A 27 12.89 -0.05 -20.26
CA PHE A 27 12.92 -1.52 -20.36
C PHE A 27 12.06 -2.15 -19.25
N PRO A 28 10.73 -2.16 -19.41
CA PRO A 28 9.80 -2.53 -18.35
C PRO A 28 9.90 -4.01 -17.99
N ASP A 29 10.06 -4.29 -16.69
CA ASP A 29 10.21 -5.62 -16.11
C ASP A 29 11.39 -6.45 -16.64
N GLU A 30 12.32 -5.85 -17.39
CA GLU A 30 13.49 -6.55 -17.91
C GLU A 30 14.46 -6.88 -16.77
N VAL A 31 15.03 -8.10 -16.81
CA VAL A 31 16.02 -8.56 -15.85
C VAL A 31 17.06 -9.40 -16.56
N ASP A 32 18.33 -9.09 -16.30
CA ASP A 32 19.44 -9.90 -16.79
C ASP A 32 19.39 -11.32 -16.24
N THR A 33 19.62 -12.29 -17.13
CA THR A 33 19.72 -13.69 -16.73
C THR A 33 21.03 -13.92 -15.98
N PRO A 34 21.00 -14.40 -14.73
CA PRO A 34 22.22 -14.64 -13.97
C PRO A 34 23.04 -15.75 -14.64
N ARG A 35 24.35 -15.52 -14.77
CA ARG A 35 25.28 -16.50 -15.38
C ARG A 35 25.67 -17.61 -14.39
N ASP A 36 25.70 -17.28 -13.10
CA ASP A 36 26.18 -18.18 -12.06
C ASP A 36 25.13 -19.20 -11.59
N VAL A 37 23.84 -18.90 -11.80
CA VAL A 37 22.72 -19.72 -11.32
C VAL A 37 21.81 -20.12 -12.48
N PRO A 38 21.48 -21.41 -12.65
CA PRO A 38 20.52 -21.83 -13.67
C PRO A 38 19.19 -21.08 -13.56
N ALA A 39 18.69 -20.54 -14.68
CA ALA A 39 17.45 -19.75 -14.71
C ALA A 39 16.24 -20.48 -14.10
N ARG A 40 16.15 -21.81 -14.27
CA ARG A 40 15.10 -22.65 -13.66
C ARG A 40 15.08 -22.59 -12.13
N ILE A 41 16.24 -22.39 -11.50
CA ILE A 41 16.39 -22.28 -10.05
C ILE A 41 16.08 -20.84 -9.63
N ARG A 42 16.66 -19.85 -10.33
CA ARG A 42 16.42 -18.42 -10.04
C ARG A 42 14.93 -18.05 -10.12
N PHE A 43 14.24 -18.56 -11.14
CA PHE A 43 12.84 -18.24 -11.44
C PHE A 43 11.88 -19.38 -11.10
N GLN A 44 12.24 -20.26 -10.15
CA GLN A 44 11.46 -21.46 -9.81
C GLN A 44 9.99 -21.17 -9.43
N LYS A 45 9.71 -20.00 -8.84
CA LYS A 45 8.35 -19.58 -8.42
C LYS A 45 7.56 -18.88 -9.54
N PHE A 46 8.14 -18.69 -10.71
CA PHE A 46 7.49 -18.04 -11.84
C PHE A 46 6.80 -19.06 -12.73
N ARG A 47 5.73 -18.63 -13.39
CA ARG A 47 5.03 -19.41 -14.42
C ARG A 47 4.74 -18.54 -15.64
N GLY A 48 4.77 -19.15 -16.82
CA GLY A 48 4.32 -18.51 -18.05
C GLY A 48 2.80 -18.45 -18.11
N LEU A 49 2.24 -17.29 -18.47
CA LEU A 49 0.83 -17.15 -18.81
C LEU A 49 0.71 -16.87 -20.31
N LYS A 50 -0.20 -17.57 -20.99
CA LYS A 50 -0.48 -17.31 -22.42
C LYS A 50 -1.06 -15.91 -22.62
N SER A 51 -1.92 -15.47 -21.70
CA SER A 51 -2.48 -14.13 -21.69
C SER A 51 -2.69 -13.67 -20.26
N PHE A 52 -2.12 -12.51 -19.92
CA PHE A 52 -2.30 -11.92 -18.59
C PHE A 52 -3.75 -11.57 -18.29
N ARG A 53 -4.59 -11.36 -19.31
CA ARG A 53 -6.01 -11.04 -19.10
C ARG A 53 -6.85 -12.29 -18.88
N THR A 54 -6.74 -13.26 -19.79
CA THR A 54 -7.69 -14.38 -19.87
C THR A 54 -7.23 -15.65 -19.18
N SER A 55 -5.93 -15.85 -18.96
CA SER A 55 -5.46 -17.07 -18.29
C SER A 55 -5.90 -17.06 -16.82
N PRO A 56 -6.50 -18.15 -16.30
CA PRO A 56 -6.97 -18.19 -14.92
C PRO A 56 -5.80 -18.17 -13.93
N TRP A 57 -6.05 -17.67 -12.72
CA TRP A 57 -5.11 -17.71 -11.60
C TRP A 57 -5.92 -17.75 -10.32
N ASP A 58 -5.72 -18.77 -9.49
CA ASP A 58 -6.46 -18.92 -8.24
C ASP A 58 -5.87 -17.97 -7.16
N PRO A 59 -6.67 -17.05 -6.59
CA PRO A 59 -6.22 -16.18 -5.50
C PRO A 59 -5.74 -16.92 -4.24
N LYS A 60 -6.16 -18.18 -4.04
CA LYS A 60 -5.87 -18.96 -2.83
C LYS A 60 -4.75 -19.99 -2.99
N GLU A 61 -4.09 -20.03 -4.14
CA GLU A 61 -3.09 -21.06 -4.45
C GLU A 61 -1.82 -20.98 -3.60
N ASN A 62 -1.25 -19.78 -3.46
CA ASN A 62 0.08 -19.55 -2.85
C ASN A 62 0.03 -18.41 -1.82
N LEU A 63 -0.71 -18.61 -0.73
CA LEU A 63 -0.89 -17.58 0.30
C LEU A 63 0.28 -17.58 1.31
N PRO A 64 0.80 -16.40 1.69
CA PRO A 64 1.78 -16.30 2.76
C PRO A 64 1.14 -16.58 4.13
N ARG A 65 1.96 -16.85 5.15
CA ARG A 65 1.48 -17.14 6.51
C ARG A 65 0.66 -15.98 7.10
N ASP A 66 1.01 -14.74 6.76
CA ASP A 66 0.32 -13.54 7.24
C ASP A 66 -1.15 -13.48 6.79
N TYR A 67 -1.49 -14.12 5.66
CA TYR A 67 -2.88 -14.22 5.19
C TYR A 67 -3.77 -15.07 6.12
N ALA A 68 -3.21 -15.88 7.01
CA ALA A 68 -3.97 -16.60 8.02
C ALA A 68 -4.44 -15.70 9.17
N GLN A 69 -3.81 -14.53 9.35
CA GLN A 69 -4.09 -13.60 10.46
C GLN A 69 -5.05 -12.47 10.07
N ILE A 70 -5.29 -12.29 8.77
CA ILE A 70 -6.18 -11.24 8.28
C ILE A 70 -7.64 -11.69 8.26
N PHE A 71 -8.54 -10.72 8.40
CA PHE A 71 -9.97 -10.91 8.25
C PHE A 71 -10.39 -10.72 6.80
N GLN A 72 -11.18 -11.66 6.28
CA GLN A 72 -11.76 -11.61 4.95
C GLN A 72 -13.28 -11.55 5.05
N PHE A 73 -13.89 -10.57 4.37
CA PHE A 73 -15.33 -10.53 4.19
C PHE A 73 -15.77 -11.54 3.12
N GLN A 74 -16.90 -12.20 3.36
CA GLN A 74 -17.56 -12.98 2.30
C GLN A 74 -18.11 -12.05 1.21
N ASP A 75 -18.81 -10.98 1.62
CA ASP A 75 -19.28 -9.91 0.74
C ASP A 75 -19.14 -8.57 1.45
N PHE A 76 -18.08 -7.85 1.10
CA PHE A 76 -17.75 -6.55 1.71
C PHE A 76 -18.87 -5.51 1.50
N SER A 77 -19.44 -5.47 0.29
CA SER A 77 -20.46 -4.49 -0.08
C SER A 77 -21.75 -4.70 0.71
N ARG A 78 -22.16 -5.96 0.89
CA ARG A 78 -23.33 -6.31 1.69
C ARG A 78 -23.11 -6.03 3.17
N THR A 79 -21.96 -6.41 3.72
CA THR A 79 -21.63 -6.14 5.13
C THR A 79 -21.58 -4.64 5.39
N LYS A 80 -20.94 -3.86 4.52
CA LYS A 80 -20.94 -2.39 4.59
C LYS A 80 -22.37 -1.84 4.67
N LYS A 81 -23.23 -2.16 3.69
CA LYS A 81 -24.62 -1.67 3.67
C LYS A 81 -25.40 -2.05 4.92
N HIS A 82 -25.15 -3.24 5.47
CA HIS A 82 -25.80 -3.69 6.69
C HIS A 82 -25.34 -2.88 7.90
N VAL A 83 -24.04 -2.68 8.08
CA VAL A 83 -23.47 -1.87 9.18
C VAL A 83 -24.02 -0.45 9.14
N PHE A 84 -24.00 0.22 7.98
CA PHE A 84 -24.54 1.58 7.85
C PHE A 84 -26.04 1.66 8.16
N ARG A 85 -26.84 0.69 7.70
CA ARG A 85 -28.27 0.64 8.01
C ARG A 85 -28.55 0.42 9.50
N GLN A 86 -27.72 -0.35 10.19
CA GLN A 86 -27.88 -0.55 11.63
C GLN A 86 -27.64 0.75 12.38
N LEU A 87 -26.60 1.50 12.03
CA LEU A 87 -26.30 2.81 12.62
C LEU A 87 -27.44 3.82 12.42
N GLU A 88 -28.11 3.81 11.27
CA GLU A 88 -29.24 4.70 11.00
C GLU A 88 -30.51 4.33 11.78
N LYS A 89 -30.69 3.05 12.09
CA LYS A 89 -31.91 2.53 12.75
C LYS A 89 -31.81 2.48 14.26
N GLU A 90 -30.61 2.24 14.78
CA GLU A 90 -30.36 2.25 16.20
C GLU A 90 -30.40 3.71 16.66
N GLU A 91 -31.55 4.15 17.17
CA GLU A 91 -31.58 5.23 18.15
C GLU A 91 -30.80 4.73 19.36
N THR A 92 -29.48 4.92 19.33
CA THR A 92 -28.60 4.48 20.40
C THR A 92 -28.96 5.23 21.67
N ASP A 93 -29.17 4.50 22.76
CA ASP A 93 -29.35 4.98 24.14
C ASP A 93 -28.04 5.60 24.71
N GLY A 94 -27.33 6.36 23.88
CA GLY A 94 -26.01 6.91 24.14
C GLY A 94 -26.01 8.44 24.11
N ALA A 95 -24.81 9.01 24.29
CA ALA A 95 -24.61 10.45 24.21
C ALA A 95 -24.99 10.99 22.82
N GLN A 96 -25.84 12.03 22.79
CA GLN A 96 -26.29 12.66 21.55
C GLN A 96 -25.31 13.75 21.08
N VAL A 97 -25.41 14.09 19.79
CA VAL A 97 -24.59 15.13 19.17
C VAL A 97 -24.82 16.47 19.88
N GLY A 98 -23.73 17.17 20.22
CA GLY A 98 -23.76 18.49 20.86
C GLY A 98 -23.63 18.46 22.39
N TRP A 99 -23.65 17.29 23.02
CA TRP A 99 -23.46 17.17 24.47
C TRP A 99 -21.99 17.36 24.84
N TYR A 100 -21.74 18.09 25.93
CA TYR A 100 -20.44 18.11 26.57
C TYR A 100 -20.30 16.86 27.45
N VAL A 101 -19.37 15.97 27.09
CA VAL A 101 -19.21 14.66 27.73
C VAL A 101 -17.80 14.48 28.27
N THR A 102 -17.68 13.67 29.32
CA THR A 102 -16.40 13.18 29.84
C THR A 102 -16.28 11.70 29.52
N VAL A 103 -15.25 11.31 28.76
CA VAL A 103 -15.03 9.92 28.34
C VAL A 103 -13.93 9.30 29.20
N HIS A 104 -14.26 8.24 29.93
CA HIS A 104 -13.30 7.47 30.71
C HIS A 104 -12.77 6.31 29.87
N LEU A 105 -11.51 6.41 29.43
CA LEU A 105 -10.83 5.39 28.64
C LEU A 105 -9.94 4.52 29.52
N CYS A 106 -9.94 3.21 29.26
CA CYS A 106 -9.02 2.28 29.91
C CYS A 106 -7.71 2.13 29.11
N ASN A 107 -6.61 1.83 29.81
CA ASN A 107 -5.31 1.48 29.20
C ASN A 107 -4.74 2.52 28.23
N VAL A 108 -4.91 3.81 28.53
CA VAL A 108 -4.29 4.89 27.74
C VAL A 108 -2.83 5.08 28.16
N PRO A 109 -1.86 5.04 27.23
CA PRO A 109 -0.45 5.29 27.56
C PRO A 109 -0.22 6.72 28.06
N VAL A 110 0.69 6.87 29.04
CA VAL A 110 1.06 8.19 29.61
C VAL A 110 1.60 9.15 28.55
N SER A 111 2.25 8.62 27.51
CA SER A 111 2.75 9.42 26.37
C SER A 111 1.67 10.25 25.67
N VAL A 112 0.40 9.82 25.72
CA VAL A 112 -0.71 10.58 25.13
C VAL A 112 -0.96 11.87 25.93
N LEU A 113 -0.88 11.79 27.26
CA LEU A 113 -1.02 12.96 28.14
C LEU A 113 0.16 13.92 27.93
N GLU A 114 1.38 13.39 27.84
CA GLU A 114 2.58 14.20 27.59
C GLU A 114 2.50 14.94 26.25
N SER A 115 2.07 14.28 25.17
CA SER A 115 1.84 14.94 23.88
C SER A 115 0.78 16.04 23.97
N PHE A 116 -0.30 15.82 24.72
CA PHE A 116 -1.36 16.81 24.88
C PHE A 116 -0.92 18.03 25.70
N GLU A 117 -0.30 17.82 26.86
CA GLU A 117 0.09 18.90 27.77
C GLU A 117 1.35 19.63 27.30
N GLN A 118 2.38 18.90 26.85
CA GLN A 118 3.69 19.49 26.55
C GLN A 118 3.78 19.99 25.10
N LYS A 119 3.26 19.21 24.14
CA LYS A 119 3.34 19.55 22.71
C LYS A 119 2.10 20.28 22.20
N GLN A 120 1.06 20.41 23.02
CA GLN A 120 -0.23 21.02 22.65
C GLN A 120 -0.85 20.37 21.40
N GLU A 121 -0.61 19.07 21.20
CA GLU A 121 -1.19 18.32 20.09
C GLU A 121 -2.68 18.05 20.37
N PRO A 122 -3.60 18.37 19.44
CA PRO A 122 -5.02 18.18 19.67
C PRO A 122 -5.38 16.68 19.73
N LEU A 123 -6.19 16.31 20.71
CA LEU A 123 -6.76 14.97 20.82
C LEU A 123 -8.12 14.91 20.14
N VAL A 124 -8.24 14.06 19.12
CA VAL A 124 -9.50 13.80 18.41
C VAL A 124 -9.87 12.34 18.62
N LEU A 125 -11.08 12.11 19.13
CA LEU A 125 -11.64 10.78 19.34
C LEU A 125 -12.72 10.51 18.30
N PHE A 126 -12.76 9.27 17.81
CA PHE A 126 -13.81 8.79 16.93
C PHE A 126 -14.19 7.36 17.33
N THR A 127 -15.45 7.01 17.13
CA THR A 127 -15.95 5.66 17.40
C THR A 127 -15.68 4.75 16.20
N LEU A 128 -15.29 3.51 16.48
CA LEU A 128 -15.03 2.51 15.44
C LEU A 128 -16.32 1.83 15.03
N LEU A 129 -16.47 1.59 13.73
CA LEU A 129 -17.55 0.76 13.23
C LEU A 129 -17.28 -0.73 13.50
N PRO A 130 -18.32 -1.59 13.52
CA PRO A 130 -18.15 -3.03 13.60
C PRO A 130 -17.12 -3.53 12.59
N TYR A 131 -16.21 -4.41 13.03
CA TYR A 131 -15.09 -4.98 12.24
C TYR A 131 -13.90 -4.05 11.97
N GLU A 132 -13.94 -2.74 12.21
CA GLU A 132 -12.82 -1.84 11.88
C GLU A 132 -11.55 -2.07 12.72
N GLN A 133 -11.67 -2.74 13.86
CA GLN A 133 -10.50 -3.15 14.65
C GLN A 133 -9.71 -4.31 14.03
N LYS A 134 -10.30 -5.06 13.09
CA LYS A 134 -9.66 -6.22 12.48
C LYS A 134 -8.71 -5.80 11.36
N MET A 135 -7.65 -6.57 11.14
CA MET A 135 -6.69 -6.36 10.05
C MET A 135 -7.19 -7.00 8.75
N SER A 136 -6.98 -6.35 7.61
CA SER A 136 -7.22 -6.92 6.28
C SER A 136 -6.25 -6.35 5.25
N VAL A 137 -6.45 -6.68 3.97
CA VAL A 137 -5.73 -6.07 2.86
C VAL A 137 -6.55 -4.90 2.32
N LEU A 138 -6.04 -3.69 2.52
CA LEU A 138 -6.62 -2.46 1.97
C LEU A 138 -5.98 -2.17 0.62
N ASN A 139 -6.83 -1.85 -0.36
CA ASN A 139 -6.45 -1.40 -1.68
C ASN A 139 -6.76 0.09 -1.77
N LEU A 140 -5.73 0.92 -1.95
CA LEU A 140 -5.80 2.37 -1.99
C LEU A 140 -5.57 2.84 -3.42
N LEU A 141 -6.50 3.59 -4.00
CA LEU A 141 -6.31 4.21 -5.31
C LEU A 141 -5.63 5.56 -5.09
N VAL A 142 -4.39 5.69 -5.55
CA VAL A 142 -3.54 6.86 -5.29
C VAL A 142 -2.91 7.39 -6.56
N ARG A 143 -2.75 8.72 -6.63
CA ARG A 143 -2.00 9.42 -7.66
C ARG A 143 -0.89 10.22 -6.99
N ARG A 144 0.29 10.19 -7.60
CA ARG A 144 1.46 10.93 -7.10
C ARG A 144 1.17 12.43 -7.09
N HIS A 145 1.61 13.10 -6.03
CA HIS A 145 1.47 14.54 -5.92
C HIS A 145 2.45 15.23 -6.88
N PRO A 146 2.03 16.23 -7.69
CA PRO A 146 2.92 16.86 -8.68
C PRO A 146 4.17 17.51 -8.09
N GLY A 147 4.13 17.91 -6.82
CA GLY A 147 5.27 18.47 -6.10
C GLY A 147 6.32 17.43 -5.65
N TYR A 148 6.06 16.14 -5.80
CA TYR A 148 6.98 15.08 -5.36
C TYR A 148 7.69 14.44 -6.57
N SER A 149 8.96 14.79 -6.80
CA SER A 149 9.76 14.39 -7.98
C SER A 149 10.69 13.20 -7.74
N GLU A 150 10.89 12.77 -6.50
CA GLU A 150 11.79 11.66 -6.18
C GLU A 150 11.21 10.29 -6.57
N PRO A 151 12.04 9.36 -7.05
CA PRO A 151 11.61 8.00 -7.36
C PRO A 151 11.03 7.34 -6.10
N VAL A 152 9.94 6.59 -6.25
CA VAL A 152 9.34 5.83 -5.14
C VAL A 152 9.25 4.38 -5.55
N LYS A 153 9.99 3.52 -4.85
CA LYS A 153 9.99 2.08 -5.13
C LYS A 153 8.86 1.39 -4.38
N SER A 154 8.29 0.35 -4.99
CA SER A 154 7.40 -0.58 -4.29
C SER A 154 8.11 -1.19 -3.08
N LYS A 155 7.37 -1.39 -1.98
CA LYS A 155 7.85 -1.89 -0.67
C LYS A 155 8.71 -0.91 0.14
N GLU A 156 8.79 0.35 -0.25
CA GLU A 156 9.35 1.37 0.63
C GLU A 156 8.35 1.76 1.71
N ASP A 157 8.86 2.05 2.90
CA ASP A 157 8.03 2.54 3.99
C ASP A 157 7.52 3.94 3.70
N VAL A 158 6.20 4.09 3.82
CA VAL A 158 5.48 5.36 3.73
C VAL A 158 4.54 5.50 4.92
N ILE A 159 4.28 6.75 5.31
CA ILE A 159 3.25 7.07 6.28
C ILE A 159 1.93 7.20 5.54
N VAL A 160 0.97 6.34 5.89
CA VAL A 160 -0.36 6.30 5.32
C VAL A 160 -1.33 7.00 6.27
N HIS A 161 -2.00 8.03 5.78
CA HIS A 161 -3.19 8.57 6.41
C HIS A 161 -4.40 8.02 5.65
N CYS A 162 -5.25 7.24 6.32
CA CYS A 162 -6.45 6.64 5.74
C CYS A 162 -7.66 7.00 6.61
N GLY A 163 -8.44 8.00 6.18
CA GLY A 163 -9.47 8.62 7.03
C GLY A 163 -8.85 9.21 8.29
N PHE A 164 -9.35 8.80 9.46
CA PHE A 164 -8.84 9.24 10.77
C PHE A 164 -7.63 8.44 11.28
N ARG A 165 -7.16 7.44 10.52
CA ARG A 165 -6.06 6.56 10.95
C ARG A 165 -4.73 6.99 10.32
N ARG A 166 -3.65 6.93 11.10
CA ARG A 166 -2.26 7.16 10.68
C ARG A 166 -1.42 5.95 11.05
N PHE A 167 -0.67 5.40 10.09
CA PHE A 167 0.24 4.28 10.34
C PHE A 167 1.34 4.22 9.27
N ARG A 168 2.43 3.52 9.55
CA ARG A 168 3.47 3.22 8.56
C ARG A 168 3.17 1.89 7.87
N ALA A 169 3.36 1.83 6.56
CA ALA A 169 3.22 0.60 5.79
C ALA A 169 4.12 0.64 4.55
N SER A 170 4.48 -0.54 4.05
CA SER A 170 5.26 -0.71 2.83
C SER A 170 4.36 -1.22 1.69
N PRO A 171 3.76 -0.34 0.86
CA PRO A 171 2.78 -0.72 -0.15
C PRO A 171 3.39 -1.49 -1.33
N LEU A 172 2.56 -2.37 -1.90
CA LEU A 172 2.76 -2.89 -3.25
C LEU A 172 1.96 -2.05 -4.24
N TYR A 173 2.65 -1.37 -5.15
CA TYR A 173 2.01 -0.61 -6.22
C TYR A 173 1.66 -1.52 -7.39
N SER A 174 0.47 -1.33 -7.96
CA SER A 174 -0.04 -2.14 -9.05
C SER A 174 -0.96 -1.36 -9.96
N GLN A 175 -1.11 -1.81 -11.20
CA GLN A 175 -1.97 -1.16 -12.18
C GLN A 175 -3.43 -1.11 -11.74
N HIS A 176 -4.09 0.02 -12.00
CA HIS A 176 -5.53 0.13 -11.82
C HIS A 176 -6.26 -0.36 -13.08
N THR A 177 -6.61 -1.64 -13.09
CA THR A 177 -7.38 -2.29 -14.18
C THR A 177 -8.64 -2.96 -13.63
N SER A 178 -9.58 -3.31 -14.52
CA SER A 178 -10.80 -4.06 -14.18
C SER A 178 -10.64 -5.59 -14.25
N ALA A 179 -9.44 -6.08 -14.56
CA ALA A 179 -9.15 -7.51 -14.61
C ALA A 179 -8.87 -8.07 -13.22
N ASP A 180 -8.93 -9.40 -13.05
CA ASP A 180 -8.68 -10.05 -11.75
C ASP A 180 -7.21 -10.02 -11.32
N LYS A 181 -6.30 -9.92 -12.30
CA LYS A 181 -4.85 -9.90 -12.11
C LYS A 181 -4.34 -8.50 -12.43
N HIS A 182 -3.50 -7.97 -11.56
CA HIS A 182 -2.92 -6.64 -11.69
C HIS A 182 -1.40 -6.74 -11.72
N LYS A 183 -0.79 -6.13 -12.74
CA LYS A 183 0.68 -6.10 -12.85
C LYS A 183 1.23 -5.26 -11.69
N LEU A 184 2.23 -5.79 -10.99
CA LEU A 184 3.04 -5.01 -10.04
C LEU A 184 3.81 -3.93 -10.80
N GLU A 185 3.84 -2.72 -10.27
CA GLU A 185 4.75 -1.67 -10.73
C GLU A 185 5.92 -1.58 -9.74
N LYS A 186 7.16 -1.64 -10.25
CA LYS A 186 8.35 -1.56 -9.38
C LYS A 186 8.54 -0.16 -8.81
N PHE A 187 8.12 0.86 -9.57
CA PHE A 187 8.16 2.26 -9.19
C PHE A 187 6.76 2.91 -9.30
N PHE A 188 6.53 3.96 -8.52
CA PHE A 188 5.32 4.77 -8.59
C PHE A 188 5.51 5.93 -9.57
N HIS A 189 5.10 5.68 -10.82
CA HIS A 189 5.14 6.66 -11.90
C HIS A 189 4.19 7.85 -11.66
N ALA A 190 4.61 9.06 -12.04
CA ALA A 190 3.89 10.30 -11.73
C ALA A 190 2.56 10.46 -12.49
N ASP A 191 2.48 9.97 -13.72
CA ASP A 191 1.36 10.27 -14.61
C ASP A 191 0.14 9.37 -14.46
N THR A 192 0.28 8.27 -13.72
CA THR A 192 -0.74 7.22 -13.64
C THR A 192 -1.28 7.05 -12.22
N ALA A 193 -2.58 6.79 -12.12
CA ALA A 193 -3.15 6.35 -10.85
C ALA A 193 -2.84 4.86 -10.66
N VAL A 194 -2.33 4.52 -9.48
CA VAL A 194 -1.95 3.15 -9.12
C VAL A 194 -2.76 2.70 -7.91
N VAL A 195 -2.85 1.38 -7.74
CA VAL A 195 -3.43 0.78 -6.54
C VAL A 195 -2.31 0.33 -5.62
N ALA A 196 -2.20 0.98 -4.46
CA ALA A 196 -1.33 0.58 -3.37
C ALA A 196 -2.04 -0.44 -2.49
N SER A 197 -1.48 -1.66 -2.39
CA SER A 197 -2.04 -2.75 -1.57
C SER A 197 -1.22 -2.91 -0.29
N ILE A 198 -1.87 -2.85 0.87
CA ILE A 198 -1.23 -2.89 2.20
C ILE A 198 -2.03 -3.72 3.19
N TYR A 199 -1.36 -4.25 4.22
CA TYR A 199 -2.04 -4.76 5.41
C TYR A 199 -2.35 -3.59 6.34
N ALA A 200 -3.62 -3.40 6.70
CA ALA A 200 -4.03 -2.33 7.59
C ALA A 200 -5.36 -2.66 8.29
N PRO A 201 -5.69 -1.97 9.39
CA PRO A 201 -7.01 -2.07 10.01
C PRO A 201 -8.10 -1.70 9.00
N ILE A 202 -9.20 -2.44 9.04
CA ILE A 202 -10.32 -2.23 8.14
C ILE A 202 -10.92 -0.85 8.38
N THR A 203 -11.17 -0.12 7.29
CA THR A 203 -11.92 1.14 7.30
C THR A 203 -12.99 1.02 6.21
N PHE A 204 -14.23 1.42 6.49
CA PHE A 204 -15.25 1.39 5.44
C PHE A 204 -15.13 2.61 4.51
N PRO A 205 -15.10 2.43 3.16
CA PRO A 205 -15.16 3.53 2.22
C PRO A 205 -16.48 4.31 2.35
N PRO A 206 -16.54 5.60 1.99
CA PRO A 206 -15.45 6.41 1.43
C PRO A 206 -14.48 6.88 2.53
N ALA A 207 -13.18 6.78 2.25
CA ALA A 207 -12.14 7.36 3.10
C ALA A 207 -11.08 7.99 2.20
N SER A 208 -10.69 9.23 2.49
CA SER A 208 -9.57 9.89 1.82
C SER A 208 -8.26 9.27 2.28
N VAL A 209 -7.29 9.25 1.38
CA VAL A 209 -5.98 8.66 1.62
C VAL A 209 -4.89 9.64 1.23
N LEU A 210 -3.91 9.81 2.10
CA LEU A 210 -2.67 10.55 1.82
C LEU A 210 -1.49 9.65 2.15
N LEU A 211 -0.48 9.68 1.29
CA LEU A 211 0.80 9.01 1.51
C LEU A 211 1.87 10.08 1.71
N PHE A 212 2.68 9.92 2.74
CA PHE A 212 3.82 10.78 3.03
C PHE A 212 5.12 9.97 3.05
N LYS A 213 6.18 10.57 2.52
CA LYS A 213 7.55 10.12 2.78
C LYS A 213 8.09 10.90 3.98
N GLN A 214 8.76 10.21 4.89
CA GLN A 214 9.45 10.85 5.99
C GLN A 214 10.92 11.04 5.61
N GLU A 215 11.40 12.27 5.71
CA GLU A 215 12.80 12.64 5.51
C GLU A 215 13.62 12.42 6.80
N SER A 216 14.95 12.52 6.68
CA SER A 216 15.89 12.31 7.79
C SER A 216 15.73 13.34 8.92
N ASP A 217 15.25 14.54 8.62
CA ASP A 217 14.92 15.59 9.60
C ASP A 217 13.56 15.38 10.30
N GLY A 218 12.81 14.35 9.91
CA GLY A 218 11.47 14.06 10.41
C GLY A 218 10.34 14.80 9.68
N ALA A 219 10.65 15.64 8.69
CA ALA A 219 9.64 16.29 7.85
C ALA A 219 8.86 15.25 7.05
N GLN A 220 7.57 15.54 6.82
CA GLN A 220 6.66 14.66 6.08
C GLN A 220 6.30 15.28 4.74
N ASN A 221 6.90 14.76 3.67
CA ASN A 221 6.67 15.21 2.31
C ASN A 221 5.47 14.49 1.70
N LEU A 222 4.51 15.26 1.18
CA LEU A 222 3.31 14.70 0.55
C LEU A 222 3.68 13.98 -0.76
N LEU A 223 3.60 12.65 -0.73
CA LEU A 223 4.00 11.78 -1.83
C LEU A 223 2.84 11.50 -2.79
N ALA A 224 1.66 11.19 -2.25
CA ALA A 224 0.48 10.91 -3.07
C ALA A 224 -0.84 11.23 -2.35
N THR A 225 -1.85 11.49 -3.16
CA THR A 225 -3.23 11.71 -2.72
C THR A 225 -4.15 10.69 -3.37
N GLY A 226 -5.24 10.33 -2.69
CA GLY A 226 -6.13 9.30 -3.20
C GLY A 226 -7.31 8.98 -2.29
N SER A 227 -7.87 7.80 -2.50
CA SER A 227 -9.00 7.29 -1.72
C SER A 227 -8.90 5.79 -1.51
N LEU A 228 -9.58 5.30 -0.48
CA LEU A 228 -9.73 3.89 -0.22
C LEU A 228 -10.63 3.26 -1.30
N LEU A 229 -10.05 2.40 -2.13
CA LEU A 229 -10.76 1.74 -3.24
C LEU A 229 -11.59 0.56 -2.73
N SER A 230 -10.95 -0.38 -2.04
CA SER A 230 -11.64 -1.59 -1.54
C SER A 230 -10.85 -2.24 -0.41
N VAL A 231 -11.55 -3.06 0.38
CA VAL A 231 -10.94 -3.94 1.39
C VAL A 231 -11.14 -5.37 0.90
N ASN A 232 -10.14 -5.91 0.19
CA ASN A 232 -10.24 -7.22 -0.44
C ASN A 232 -8.87 -7.90 -0.58
N PRO A 233 -8.61 -8.99 0.18
CA PRO A 233 -7.36 -9.74 0.08
C PRO A 233 -7.25 -10.62 -1.19
N ASN A 234 -8.35 -10.83 -1.92
CA ASN A 234 -8.33 -11.64 -3.16
C ASN A 234 -7.83 -10.87 -4.38
N ARG A 235 -7.54 -9.57 -4.26
CA ARG A 235 -7.02 -8.78 -5.39
C ARG A 235 -5.58 -9.20 -5.68
N LEU A 236 -5.36 -9.85 -6.82
CA LEU A 236 -4.06 -10.43 -7.18
C LEU A 236 -3.09 -9.38 -7.74
N VAL A 237 -1.95 -9.20 -7.07
CA VAL A 237 -0.82 -8.41 -7.57
C VAL A 237 0.28 -9.37 -8.06
N VAL A 238 0.62 -9.28 -9.34
CA VAL A 238 1.52 -10.23 -10.02
C VAL A 238 2.77 -9.52 -10.52
N LYS A 239 3.94 -9.95 -10.06
CA LYS A 239 5.23 -9.48 -10.57
C LYS A 239 5.54 -10.16 -11.91
N ARG A 240 5.88 -9.36 -12.91
CA ARG A 240 6.39 -9.84 -14.21
C ARG A 240 7.91 -9.79 -14.23
N VAL A 241 8.51 -10.69 -15.01
CA VAL A 241 9.93 -10.66 -15.38
C VAL A 241 10.00 -10.94 -16.87
N VAL A 242 10.77 -10.11 -17.59
CA VAL A 242 11.06 -10.27 -19.02
C VAL A 242 12.53 -10.66 -19.16
N LEU A 243 12.78 -11.78 -19.83
CA LEU A 243 14.14 -12.22 -20.15
C LEU A 243 14.40 -11.88 -21.61
N SER A 244 15.41 -11.07 -21.88
CA SER A 244 15.80 -10.69 -23.23
C SER A 244 16.70 -11.74 -23.88
N GLY A 245 16.67 -11.77 -25.21
CA GLY A 245 17.49 -12.66 -26.02
C GLY A 245 17.67 -12.06 -27.41
N HIS A 246 18.87 -12.23 -27.97
CA HIS A 246 19.20 -11.72 -29.30
C HIS A 246 19.19 -12.85 -30.33
N PRO A 247 18.33 -12.79 -31.38
CA PRO A 247 18.32 -13.82 -32.41
C PRO A 247 19.57 -13.72 -33.27
N PHE A 248 20.44 -14.73 -33.20
CA PHE A 248 21.72 -14.72 -33.92
C PHE A 248 21.68 -15.43 -35.28
N LYS A 249 20.90 -16.51 -35.42
CA LYS A 249 20.76 -17.26 -36.67
C LYS A 249 19.31 -17.27 -37.12
N ILE A 250 19.05 -16.67 -38.28
CA ILE A 250 17.72 -16.56 -38.89
C ILE A 250 17.77 -17.30 -40.23
N PHE A 251 16.89 -18.28 -40.38
CA PHE A 251 16.75 -19.03 -41.63
C PHE A 251 15.54 -18.49 -42.41
N SER A 252 15.71 -18.38 -43.73
CA SER A 252 14.66 -18.03 -44.69
C SER A 252 13.82 -19.23 -45.08
#